data_AF-A0A7S1HJQ5-F1
#
_entry.id   AF-A0A7S1HJQ5-F1
#
_cell.length_a   1.000
_cell.length_b   1.000
_cell.length_c   1.000
_cell.angle_alpha   90.00
_cell.angle_beta   90.00
_cell.angle_gamma   90.00
#
_symmetry.space_group_name_H-M   'P 1'
#
loop_
_entity.id
_entity.type
_entity.pdbx_description
1 polymer ?
#
loop_
_entity_poly.entity_id
_entity_poly.type
_entity_poly.pdbx_seq_one_letter_code
_entity_poly.pdbx_strand_id
1 'polypeptide(L)'
;FALAVLGLTGGAAVAQSSVTLFGVIDADLKYVKTGDTNVKKLDSGGLSNSRFGVKGTEDLGGGLKASFWLESGFNTDTGSTADANRFWNRRVTVGLSGDFGEVRLGRNKTVTRLHIEDF
;
A
#
# COMPACT_ATOMS: atom_id res chain seq x y z
N PHE A 1 -49.05 31.99 -11.73
CA PHE A 1 -48.26 31.78 -10.51
C PHE A 1 -47.05 30.94 -10.85
N ALA A 2 -45.88 31.58 -10.95
CA ALA A 2 -44.61 30.91 -11.15
C ALA A 2 -44.07 30.48 -9.79
N LEU A 3 -43.65 29.22 -9.66
CA LEU A 3 -42.92 28.74 -8.49
C LEU A 3 -41.58 28.19 -8.98
N ALA A 4 -40.54 29.03 -8.86
CA ALA A 4 -39.16 28.62 -9.01
C ALA A 4 -38.73 27.92 -7.71
N VAL A 5 -38.38 26.64 -7.80
CA VAL A 5 -37.63 25.95 -6.75
C VAL A 5 -36.17 25.93 -7.20
N LEU A 6 -35.35 26.81 -6.65
CA LEU A 6 -33.91 26.65 -6.65
C LEU A 6 -33.58 25.45 -5.75
N GLY A 7 -33.49 24.27 -6.36
CA GLY A 7 -32.91 23.10 -5.72
C GLY A 7 -31.41 23.28 -5.60
N LEU A 8 -30.96 23.90 -4.51
CA LEU A 8 -29.60 23.71 -3.98
C LEU A 8 -29.52 22.29 -3.39
N THR A 9 -29.65 21.27 -4.23
CA THR A 9 -29.07 19.97 -3.91
C THR A 9 -27.59 20.14 -4.18
N GLY A 10 -26.84 20.57 -3.16
CA GLY A 10 -25.41 20.34 -3.12
C GLY A 10 -25.22 18.87 -3.44
N GLY A 11 -24.76 18.59 -4.66
CA GLY A 11 -24.48 17.24 -5.09
C GLY A 11 -23.49 16.69 -4.10
N ALA A 12 -23.94 15.79 -3.23
CA ALA A 12 -23.05 14.75 -2.75
C ALA A 12 -22.60 14.07 -4.03
N ALA A 13 -21.48 14.52 -4.60
CA ALA A 13 -20.77 13.74 -5.58
C ALA A 13 -20.61 12.38 -4.91
N VAL A 14 -21.33 11.38 -5.42
CA VAL A 14 -21.12 9.99 -5.06
C VAL A 14 -19.79 9.60 -5.72
N ALA A 15 -18.73 10.17 -5.17
CA ALA A 15 -17.36 9.81 -5.42
C ALA A 15 -17.27 8.29 -5.33
N GLN A 16 -16.79 7.64 -6.40
CA GLN A 16 -16.55 6.20 -6.33
C GLN A 16 -15.34 5.96 -5.42
N SER A 17 -15.59 5.93 -4.11
CA SER A 17 -14.59 5.64 -3.09
C SER A 17 -14.43 4.14 -2.98
N SER A 18 -13.18 3.68 -3.03
CA SER A 18 -12.85 2.28 -2.80
C SER A 18 -11.76 2.17 -1.76
N VAL A 19 -11.90 1.15 -0.91
CA VAL A 19 -10.88 0.72 0.04
C VAL A 19 -10.57 -0.73 -0.27
N THR A 20 -9.28 -1.05 -0.36
CA THR A 20 -8.79 -2.38 -0.66
C THR A 20 -7.83 -2.81 0.45
N LEU A 21 -8.17 -3.91 1.11
CA LEU A 21 -7.21 -4.72 1.87
C LEU A 21 -6.47 -5.62 0.87
N PHE A 22 -5.15 -5.61 0.90
CA PHE A 22 -4.31 -6.41 0.02
C PHE A 22 -3.11 -6.99 0.78
N GLY A 23 -2.43 -7.95 0.18
CA GLY A 23 -1.21 -8.51 0.76
C GLY A 23 -0.59 -9.60 -0.11
N VAL A 24 0.59 -10.03 0.31
CA VAL A 24 1.33 -11.18 -0.23
C VAL A 24 1.81 -11.99 0.97
N ILE A 25 1.63 -13.31 0.89
CA ILE A 25 2.15 -14.27 1.85
C ILE A 25 3.13 -15.16 1.09
N ASP A 26 4.40 -15.06 1.45
CA ASP A 26 5.50 -15.83 0.87
C ASP A 26 6.26 -16.53 2.00
N ALA A 27 6.18 -17.85 2.00
CA ALA A 27 6.88 -18.73 2.92
C ALA A 27 7.69 -19.74 2.11
N ASP A 28 8.94 -19.95 2.51
CA ASP A 28 9.87 -20.78 1.74
C ASP A 28 10.73 -21.66 2.67
N LEU A 29 11.19 -22.80 2.15
CA LEU A 29 12.10 -23.69 2.85
C LEU A 29 13.51 -23.49 2.30
N LYS A 30 14.44 -23.02 3.14
CA LYS A 30 15.85 -22.81 2.76
C LYS A 30 16.72 -23.94 3.28
N TYR A 31 17.56 -24.43 2.38
CA TYR A 31 18.74 -25.23 2.71
C TYR A 31 19.98 -24.51 2.18
N VAL A 32 20.91 -24.20 3.07
CA VAL A 32 22.18 -23.55 2.73
C VAL A 32 23.32 -24.38 3.31
N LYS A 33 24.31 -24.72 2.48
CA LYS A 33 25.50 -25.48 2.89
C LYS A 33 26.76 -24.72 2.52
N THR A 34 27.67 -24.56 3.49
CA THR A 34 28.99 -23.95 3.32
C THR A 34 30.04 -24.84 3.99
N GLY A 35 30.87 -25.51 3.19
CA GLY A 35 31.79 -26.54 3.69
C GLY A 35 31.03 -27.66 4.38
N ASP A 36 31.43 -27.99 5.61
CA ASP A 36 30.77 -29.00 6.45
C ASP A 36 29.57 -28.47 7.24
N THR A 37 29.35 -27.14 7.23
CA THR A 37 28.23 -26.51 7.93
C THR A 37 26.99 -26.45 7.03
N ASN A 38 25.81 -26.73 7.58
CA ASN A 38 24.55 -26.57 6.89
C ASN A 38 23.46 -25.96 7.78
N VAL A 39 22.51 -25.26 7.16
CA VAL A 39 21.33 -24.69 7.80
C VAL A 39 20.10 -25.10 7.01
N LYS A 40 19.07 -25.54 7.73
CA LYS A 40 17.71 -25.80 7.23
C LYS A 40 16.75 -24.92 8.00
N LYS A 41 15.95 -24.11 7.33
CA LYS A 41 14.94 -23.28 7.99
C LYS A 41 13.72 -23.06 7.12
N LEU A 42 12.58 -22.86 7.78
CA LEU A 42 11.47 -22.10 7.19
C LEU A 42 11.87 -20.63 7.23
N ASP A 43 11.57 -19.91 6.17
CA ASP A 43 11.87 -18.48 6.04
C ASP A 43 10.68 -17.75 5.41
N SER A 44 10.73 -16.43 5.44
CA SER A 44 9.74 -15.57 4.79
C SER A 44 10.34 -14.76 3.65
N GLY A 45 9.54 -14.55 2.61
CA GLY A 45 9.84 -13.61 1.54
C GLY A 45 11.00 -14.03 0.65
N GLY A 46 11.06 -15.30 0.27
CA GLY A 46 12.07 -15.84 -0.62
C GLY A 46 11.99 -15.26 -2.04
N LEU A 47 10.77 -15.03 -2.55
CA LEU A 47 10.52 -14.42 -3.85
C LEU A 47 10.00 -12.98 -3.71
N SER A 48 9.02 -12.74 -2.82
CA SER A 48 8.46 -11.42 -2.56
C SER A 48 8.32 -11.19 -1.07
N ASN A 49 8.69 -10.01 -0.57
CA ASN A 49 8.54 -9.70 0.85
C ASN A 49 7.08 -9.82 1.30
N SER A 50 6.81 -10.73 2.23
CA SER A 50 5.52 -10.88 2.89
C SER A 50 5.05 -9.58 3.52
N ARG A 51 3.81 -9.20 3.19
CA ARG A 51 3.25 -7.89 3.53
C ARG A 51 1.74 -7.90 3.47
N PHE A 52 1.14 -6.99 4.21
CA PHE A 52 -0.26 -6.64 4.04
C PHE A 52 -0.41 -5.13 4.09
N GLY A 53 -1.51 -4.63 3.54
CA GLY A 53 -1.78 -3.22 3.52
C GLY A 53 -3.21 -2.89 3.20
N VAL A 54 -3.56 -1.64 3.49
CA VAL A 54 -4.84 -1.04 3.12
C VAL A 54 -4.55 0.17 2.28
N LYS A 55 -5.18 0.24 1.11
CA LYS A 55 -5.14 1.41 0.25
C LYS A 55 -6.55 1.86 -0.08
N GLY A 56 -6.69 3.13 -0.42
CA GLY A 56 -7.95 3.63 -0.91
C GLY A 56 -7.77 4.76 -1.90
N THR A 57 -8.81 4.99 -2.68
CA THR A 57 -8.90 6.11 -3.61
C THR A 57 -10.32 6.65 -3.57
N GLU A 58 -10.42 7.96 -3.49
CA GLU A 58 -11.67 8.72 -3.48
C GLU A 58 -11.64 9.68 -4.66
N ASP A 59 -12.71 9.66 -5.47
CA ASP A 59 -12.87 10.59 -6.58
C ASP A 59 -13.44 11.92 -6.09
N LEU A 60 -12.65 12.99 -6.12
CA LEU A 60 -13.09 14.30 -5.65
C LEU A 60 -13.88 15.08 -6.71
N GLY A 61 -14.09 14.49 -7.90
CA GLY A 61 -14.72 15.13 -9.04
C GLY A 61 -13.73 15.92 -9.90
N GLY A 62 -14.13 16.24 -11.13
CA GLY A 62 -13.32 17.06 -12.04
C GLY A 62 -11.95 16.47 -12.39
N GLY A 63 -11.81 15.14 -12.33
CA GLY A 63 -10.54 14.44 -12.58
C GLY A 63 -9.58 14.39 -11.39
N LEU A 64 -9.91 15.05 -10.27
CA LEU A 64 -9.11 15.05 -9.05
C LEU A 64 -9.43 13.81 -8.21
N LYS A 65 -8.40 13.15 -7.67
CA LYS A 65 -8.54 12.01 -6.76
C LYS A 65 -7.67 12.17 -5.51
N ALA A 66 -8.20 11.76 -4.36
CA ALA A 66 -7.42 11.57 -3.14
C ALA A 66 -7.10 10.10 -2.95
N SER A 67 -5.94 9.79 -2.38
CA SER A 67 -5.53 8.42 -2.08
C SER A 67 -4.79 8.30 -0.76
N PHE A 68 -4.85 7.10 -0.17
CA PHE A 68 -4.00 6.71 0.94
C PHE A 68 -3.44 5.30 0.74
N TRP A 69 -2.31 5.02 1.37
CA TRP A 69 -1.65 3.72 1.36
C TRP A 69 -0.94 3.46 2.69
N LEU A 70 -1.31 2.39 3.38
CA LEU A 70 -0.67 1.88 4.57
C LEU A 70 -0.21 0.44 4.31
N GLU A 71 1.08 0.14 4.48
CA GLU A 71 1.63 -1.18 4.21
C GLU A 71 2.70 -1.57 5.24
N SER A 72 2.54 -2.79 5.76
CA SER A 72 3.38 -3.40 6.78
C SER A 72 3.96 -4.70 6.26
N GLY A 73 5.23 -4.95 6.55
CA GLY A 73 5.86 -6.24 6.35
C GLY A 73 5.71 -7.12 7.58
N PHE A 74 5.58 -8.42 7.37
CA PHE A 74 5.57 -9.42 8.45
C PHE A 74 6.34 -10.66 8.02
N ASN A 75 6.79 -11.45 9.00
CA ASN A 75 7.52 -12.69 8.78
C ASN A 75 6.55 -13.87 8.91
N THR A 76 6.38 -14.65 7.85
CA THR A 76 5.45 -15.79 7.80
C THR A 76 5.87 -16.97 8.66
N ASP A 77 7.17 -17.11 8.92
CA ASP A 77 7.78 -18.19 9.70
C ASP A 77 7.65 -17.97 11.21
N THR A 78 7.68 -16.72 11.68
CA THR A 78 7.61 -16.37 13.11
C THR A 78 6.33 -15.62 13.52
N GLY A 79 5.58 -15.08 12.57
CA GLY A 79 4.43 -14.20 12.81
C GLY A 79 4.80 -12.79 13.30
N SER A 80 6.09 -12.46 13.40
CA SER A 80 6.53 -11.14 13.85
C SER A 80 6.34 -10.08 12.77
N THR A 81 6.30 -8.81 13.17
CA THR A 81 6.48 -7.71 12.21
C THR A 81 7.88 -7.75 11.61
N ALA A 82 8.03 -7.27 10.37
CA ALA A 82 9.33 -7.22 9.70
C ALA A 82 10.25 -6.11 10.26
N ASP A 83 9.68 -5.11 10.95
CA ASP A 83 10.40 -4.11 11.74
C ASP A 83 9.84 -4.15 13.17
N ALA A 84 10.72 -4.31 14.16
CA ALA A 84 10.34 -4.48 15.56
C ALA A 84 9.76 -3.20 16.19
N ASN A 85 10.06 -2.02 15.63
CA ASN A 85 9.71 -0.73 16.21
C ASN A 85 8.70 0.05 15.37
N ARG A 86 8.44 -0.37 14.12
CA ARG A 86 7.53 0.32 13.20
C ARG A 86 6.61 -0.68 12.51
N PHE A 87 5.32 -0.62 12.83
CA PHE A 87 4.33 -1.49 12.19
C PHE A 87 4.18 -1.20 10.70
N TRP A 88 3.84 0.03 10.31
CA TRP A 88 3.75 0.46 8.90
C TRP A 88 5.13 0.82 8.32
N ASN A 89 6.05 -0.15 8.34
CA ASN A 89 7.45 0.07 7.95
C ASN A 89 7.68 0.20 6.45
N ARG A 90 6.73 -0.21 5.60
CA ARG A 90 6.94 -0.26 4.13
C ARG A 90 6.46 1.00 3.43
N ARG A 91 5.20 1.40 3.62
CA ARG A 91 4.65 2.62 3.02
C ARG A 91 3.53 3.21 3.89
N VAL A 92 3.59 4.52 4.09
CA VAL A 92 2.56 5.32 4.76
C VAL A 92 2.45 6.62 3.99
N THR A 93 1.49 6.71 3.08
CA THR A 93 1.33 7.90 2.23
C THR A 93 -0.12 8.32 2.12
N VAL A 94 -0.33 9.62 2.03
CA VAL A 94 -1.52 10.23 1.42
C VAL A 94 -1.11 10.91 0.11
N GLY A 95 -2.03 11.08 -0.82
CA GLY A 95 -1.72 11.74 -2.07
C GLY A 95 -2.94 12.33 -2.77
N LEU A 96 -2.64 13.26 -3.67
CA LEU A 96 -3.59 13.83 -4.62
C LEU A 96 -3.09 13.56 -6.04
N SER A 97 -4.00 13.16 -6.92
CA SER A 97 -3.72 12.98 -8.35
C SER A 97 -4.77 13.65 -9.23
N GLY A 98 -4.34 14.03 -10.43
CA GLY A 98 -5.16 14.62 -11.47
C GLY A 98 -4.34 14.83 -12.74
N ASP A 99 -4.74 15.76 -13.60
CA ASP A 99 -4.03 16.05 -14.86
C ASP A 99 -2.58 16.54 -14.65
N PHE A 100 -2.27 17.03 -13.44
CA PHE A 100 -0.91 17.43 -13.03
C PHE A 100 -0.01 16.25 -12.64
N GLY A 101 -0.48 15.01 -12.73
CA GLY A 101 0.20 13.82 -12.22
C GLY A 101 -0.21 13.53 -10.77
N GLU A 102 0.75 13.16 -9.93
CA GLU A 102 0.49 12.76 -8.54
C GLU A 102 1.51 13.34 -7.56
N VAL A 103 1.00 13.88 -6.46
CA VAL A 103 1.82 14.31 -5.31
C VAL A 103 1.50 13.41 -4.13
N ARG A 104 2.53 12.81 -3.54
CA ARG A 104 2.41 11.95 -2.35
C ARG A 104 3.23 12.51 -1.20
N LEU A 105 2.64 12.47 0.00
CA LEU A 105 3.28 12.87 1.24
C LEU A 105 3.30 11.69 2.21
N GLY A 106 4.45 11.52 2.89
CA GLY A 106 4.64 10.51 3.92
C GLY A 106 5.84 9.59 3.64
N ARG A 107 5.88 8.46 4.35
CA ARG A 107 6.93 7.45 4.21
C ARG A 107 6.72 6.66 2.93
N ASN A 108 7.68 6.78 2.01
CA ASN A 108 7.73 5.98 0.80
C ASN A 108 9.19 5.65 0.45
N LYS A 109 9.39 4.75 -0.51
CA LYS A 109 10.70 4.58 -1.14
C LYS A 109 11.10 5.90 -1.82
N THR A 110 12.40 6.16 -1.86
CA THR A 110 12.94 7.23 -2.70
C THR A 110 12.67 6.91 -4.17
N VAL A 111 12.54 7.95 -4.99
CA VAL A 111 12.25 7.79 -6.44
C VAL A 111 13.25 6.91 -7.17
N THR A 112 14.52 6.93 -6.76
CA THR A 112 15.59 6.08 -7.30
C THR A 112 15.39 4.60 -6.97
N ARG A 113 14.84 4.29 -5.80
CA ARG A 113 14.60 2.90 -5.36
C ARG A 113 13.24 2.38 -5.81
N LEU A 114 12.27 3.26 -6.05
CA LEU A 114 10.95 2.88 -6.54
C LEU A 114 11.03 2.24 -7.94
N HIS A 115 11.84 2.79 -8.84
CA HIS A 115 12.00 2.27 -10.21
C HIS A 115 12.80 0.95 -10.31
N ILE A 116 13.54 0.59 -9.26
CA ILE A 116 14.37 -0.62 -9.24
C ILE A 116 13.60 -1.79 -8.62
N GLU A 117 12.68 -1.49 -7.70
CA GLU A 117 11.80 -2.47 -7.08
C GLU A 117 10.44 -2.47 -7.80
N ASP A 118 10.44 -2.81 -9.09
CA ASP A 118 9.24 -3.29 -9.79
C ASP A 118 8.91 -4.67 -9.23
N PHE A 119 7.65 -4.85 -8.81
CA PHE A 119 7.12 -6.10 -8.28
C PHE A 119 6.69 -7.04 -9.39
#